data_AF-A0A517M5U2-F1
#
_entry.id   AF-A0A517M5U2-F1
#
_cell.length_a   1.000
_cell.length_b   1.000
_cell.length_c   1.000
_cell.angle_alpha   90.00
_cell.angle_beta   90.00
_cell.angle_gamma   90.00
#
_symmetry.space_group_name_H-M   'P 1'
#
loop_
_entity.id
_entity.type
_entity.pdbx_description
1 polymer ?
#
loop_
_entity_poly.entity_id
_entity_poly.type
_entity_poly.pdbx_seq_one_letter_code
_entity_poly.pdbx_strand_id
1 'polypeptide(L)'
;MFAKWFRRSRRPVVDRTPCPHCGAMILETATFCRHCGASDASGWQDETEGYADDMADDDFDYDEFLQREFPDEAPPRRDFKSFVIIVLLICFVGGLLLSLGM
;
A
#
# COMPACT_ATOMS: atom_id res chain seq x y z
N MET A 1 3.28 43.50 43.41
CA MET A 1 3.82 42.87 42.18
C MET A 1 2.94 41.68 41.77
N PHE A 2 1.78 41.89 41.13
CA PHE A 2 0.88 40.79 40.70
C PHE A 2 0.11 41.14 39.40
N ALA A 3 0.77 41.81 38.44
CA ALA A 3 0.12 42.33 37.22
C ALA A 3 0.62 41.64 35.94
N LYS A 4 0.79 40.31 35.94
CA LYS A 4 1.36 39.58 34.78
C LYS A 4 0.54 38.41 34.23
N TRP A 5 -0.72 38.23 34.65
CA TRP A 5 -1.50 37.04 34.29
C TRP A 5 -2.69 37.25 33.34
N PHE A 6 -3.14 38.48 33.09
CA PHE A 6 -4.28 38.73 32.21
C PHE A 6 -3.84 39.17 30.80
N ARG A 7 -3.26 38.25 30.03
CA ARG A 7 -3.34 38.32 28.56
C ARG A 7 -4.43 37.35 28.13
N ARG A 8 -5.66 37.86 28.00
CA ARG A 8 -6.77 37.13 27.38
C ARG A 8 -6.35 36.82 25.95
N SER A 9 -5.93 35.58 25.70
CA SER A 9 -5.61 35.12 24.35
C SER A 9 -6.87 35.23 23.52
N ARG A 10 -6.88 36.17 22.58
CA ARG A 10 -7.91 36.20 21.55
C ARG A 10 -7.68 34.95 20.71
N ARG A 11 -8.53 33.94 20.87
CA ARG A 11 -8.55 32.80 19.94
C ARG A 11 -8.90 33.37 18.57
N PRO A 12 -8.10 33.14 17.52
CA PRO A 12 -8.45 33.57 16.19
C PRO A 12 -9.76 32.89 15.79
N VAL A 13 -10.68 33.66 15.20
CA VAL A 13 -11.84 33.10 14.51
C VAL A 13 -11.27 32.38 13.31
N VAL A 14 -11.39 31.05 13.29
CA VAL A 14 -10.94 30.24 12.15
C VAL A 14 -12.19 29.94 11.34
N ASP A 15 -12.22 30.47 10.12
CA ASP A 15 -13.32 30.20 9.22
C ASP A 15 -13.26 28.75 8.73
N ARG A 16 -14.45 28.16 8.53
CA ARG A 16 -14.61 26.75 8.23
C ARG A 16 -15.57 26.55 7.08
N THR A 17 -15.14 25.76 6.12
CA THR A 17 -15.92 25.41 4.92
C THR A 17 -16.09 23.89 4.84
N PRO A 18 -17.15 23.39 4.19
CA PRO A 18 -17.29 21.97 3.93
C PRO A 18 -16.30 21.53 2.85
N CYS A 19 -15.65 20.38 3.04
CA CYS A 19 -14.80 19.75 2.03
C CYS A 19 -15.63 19.40 0.79
N PRO A 20 -15.20 19.77 -0.43
CA PRO A 20 -15.97 19.50 -1.65
C PRO A 20 -16.07 18.00 -1.97
N HIS A 21 -15.11 17.19 -1.52
CA HIS A 21 -15.11 15.73 -1.78
C HIS A 21 -15.99 14.92 -0.82
N CYS A 22 -16.03 15.28 0.47
CA CYS A 22 -16.66 14.44 1.50
C CYS A 22 -17.61 15.17 2.44
N GLY A 23 -17.73 16.50 2.33
CA GLY A 23 -18.61 17.33 3.14
C GLY A 23 -18.12 17.63 4.57
N ALA A 24 -16.99 17.07 5.01
CA ALA A 24 -16.48 17.32 6.36
C ALA A 24 -16.04 18.79 6.53
N MET A 25 -16.29 19.40 7.69
CA MET A 25 -15.89 20.78 7.99
C MET A 25 -14.36 20.89 8.11
N ILE A 26 -13.74 21.59 7.16
CA ILE A 26 -12.31 21.88 7.10
C ILE A 26 -12.05 23.35 7.42
N LEU A 27 -10.78 23.69 7.65
CA LEU A 27 -10.37 25.10 7.74
C LEU A 27 -10.21 25.64 6.32
N GLU A 28 -10.50 26.92 6.10
CA GLU A 28 -10.21 27.55 4.79
C GLU A 28 -8.73 27.49 4.42
N THR A 29 -7.84 27.53 5.42
CA THR A 29 -6.39 27.42 5.22
C THR A 29 -5.89 25.98 5.25
N ALA A 30 -6.77 24.97 5.17
CA ALA A 30 -6.35 23.58 5.13
C ALA A 30 -5.73 23.27 3.77
N THR A 31 -4.62 22.53 3.75
CA THR A 31 -3.98 22.05 2.50
C THR A 31 -4.46 20.66 2.08
N PHE A 32 -5.14 19.95 2.98
CA PHE A 32 -5.80 18.67 2.72
C PHE A 32 -6.90 18.41 3.77
N CYS A 33 -7.86 17.58 3.40
CA CYS A 33 -8.93 17.14 4.28
C CYS A 33 -8.42 16.04 5.21
N ARG A 34 -8.45 16.28 6.53
CA ARG A 34 -8.05 15.27 7.53
C ARG A 34 -9.03 14.09 7.66
N HIS A 35 -10.19 14.17 7.02
CA HIS A 35 -11.20 13.12 7.06
C HIS A 35 -11.05 12.13 5.90
N CYS A 36 -10.84 12.60 4.67
CA CYS A 36 -10.75 11.74 3.48
C CYS A 36 -9.40 11.79 2.76
N GLY A 37 -8.50 12.70 3.12
CA GLY A 37 -7.21 12.86 2.44
C GLY A 37 -7.24 13.65 1.14
N ALA A 38 -8.41 14.09 0.66
CA ALA A 38 -8.53 14.93 -0.52
C ALA A 38 -7.78 16.26 -0.35
N SER A 39 -7.13 16.72 -1.41
CA SER A 39 -6.40 17.98 -1.49
C SER A 39 -6.58 18.63 -2.86
N ASP A 40 -5.93 19.77 -3.08
CA ASP A 40 -5.86 20.43 -4.39
C ASP A 40 -5.38 19.51 -5.52
N ALA A 41 -4.58 18.49 -5.20
CA ALA A 41 -4.02 17.57 -6.19
C ALA A 41 -4.88 16.33 -6.47
N SER A 42 -5.87 16.03 -5.62
CA SER A 42 -6.54 14.72 -5.64
C SER A 42 -8.05 14.74 -5.47
N GLY A 43 -8.66 15.86 -5.08
CA GLY A 43 -10.11 15.85 -4.84
C GLY A 43 -10.80 17.17 -4.50
N TRP A 44 -10.12 18.32 -4.58
CA TRP A 44 -10.77 19.63 -4.43
C TRP A 44 -11.01 20.38 -5.75
N GLN A 45 -10.53 19.82 -6.87
CA GLN A 45 -10.77 20.39 -8.19
C GLN A 45 -12.22 20.12 -8.64
N ASP A 46 -12.86 21.12 -9.23
CA ASP A 46 -14.24 21.06 -9.76
C ASP A 46 -14.28 20.39 -11.15
N GLU A 47 -13.11 20.25 -11.78
CA GLU A 47 -12.95 19.64 -13.08
C GLU A 47 -12.98 18.11 -12.99
N THR A 48 -14.18 17.57 -13.08
CA THR A 48 -14.42 16.21 -13.60
C THR A 48 -14.13 16.10 -15.10
N GLU A 49 -13.42 17.08 -15.69
CA GLU A 49 -13.12 17.22 -17.13
C GLU A 49 -12.20 16.12 -17.69
N GLY A 50 -11.78 15.15 -16.87
CA GLY A 50 -10.99 14.00 -17.31
C GLY A 50 -11.54 12.65 -16.88
N TYR A 51 -12.79 12.57 -16.39
CA TYR A 51 -13.39 11.30 -15.91
C TYR A 51 -14.73 10.95 -16.58
N ALA A 52 -15.08 11.69 -17.62
CA ALA A 52 -16.25 11.42 -18.42
C ALA A 52 -15.86 11.58 -19.89
N ASP A 53 -15.30 10.53 -20.51
CA ASP A 53 -15.54 10.12 -21.91
C ASP A 53 -14.46 9.19 -22.49
N ASP A 54 -13.62 8.55 -21.67
CA ASP A 54 -12.59 7.59 -22.13
C ASP A 54 -12.62 6.23 -21.42
N MET A 55 -13.64 5.99 -20.58
CA MET A 55 -13.91 4.69 -19.94
C MET A 55 -14.68 3.71 -20.84
N ALA A 56 -14.66 3.91 -22.16
CA ALA A 56 -15.36 3.06 -23.10
C ALA A 56 -14.53 2.79 -24.36
N ASP A 57 -13.26 2.39 -24.23
CA ASP A 57 -12.62 1.60 -25.30
C ASP A 57 -11.33 0.82 -24.94
N ASP A 58 -11.00 0.64 -23.66
CA ASP A 58 -10.00 -0.36 -23.28
C ASP A 58 -10.65 -1.36 -22.32
N ASP A 59 -10.83 -2.59 -22.83
CA ASP A 59 -11.31 -3.77 -22.10
C ASP A 59 -10.29 -4.12 -21.01
N PHE A 60 -10.38 -3.47 -19.86
CA PHE A 60 -9.52 -3.78 -18.72
C PHE A 60 -9.87 -5.18 -18.19
N ASP A 61 -9.07 -6.17 -18.58
CA ASP A 61 -9.20 -7.55 -18.12
C ASP A 61 -8.80 -7.66 -16.64
N TYR A 62 -9.82 -7.70 -15.79
CA TYR A 62 -9.68 -7.87 -14.35
C TYR A 62 -9.04 -9.21 -13.98
N ASP A 63 -9.33 -10.28 -14.73
CA ASP A 63 -8.84 -11.63 -14.46
C ASP A 63 -7.36 -11.77 -14.85
N GLU A 64 -6.92 -11.17 -15.97
CA GLU A 64 -5.51 -11.11 -16.36
C GLU A 64 -4.68 -10.35 -15.32
N PHE A 65 -5.17 -9.18 -14.89
CA PHE A 65 -4.50 -8.37 -13.87
C PHE A 65 -4.30 -9.15 -12.56
N LEU A 66 -5.35 -9.85 -12.10
CA LEU A 66 -5.28 -10.66 -10.89
C LEU A 66 -4.25 -11.78 -11.01
N GLN A 67 -4.25 -12.52 -12.12
CA GLN A 67 -3.32 -13.63 -12.32
C GLN A 67 -1.86 -13.16 -12.36
N ARG A 68 -1.60 -11.98 -12.94
CA ARG A 68 -0.26 -11.42 -13.05
C ARG A 68 0.29 -10.93 -11.71
N GLU A 69 -0.51 -10.20 -10.95
CA GLU A 69 -0.06 -9.54 -9.72
C GLU A 69 -0.22 -10.44 -8.47
N PHE A 70 -1.25 -11.29 -8.48
CA PHE A 70 -1.63 -12.18 -7.38
C PHE A 70 -1.85 -13.62 -7.87
N PRO A 71 -0.81 -14.29 -8.42
CA PRO A 71 -0.95 -15.67 -8.85
C PRO A 71 -1.30 -16.57 -7.67
N ASP A 72 -2.27 -17.48 -7.89
CA ASP A 72 -2.69 -18.48 -6.89
C ASP A 72 -1.54 -19.42 -6.48
N GLU A 73 -0.55 -19.58 -7.35
CA GLU A 73 0.59 -20.45 -7.16
C GLU A 73 1.90 -19.66 -7.26
N ALA A 74 2.72 -19.72 -6.19
CA ALA A 74 4.09 -19.25 -6.28
C ALA A 74 4.92 -20.22 -7.15
N PRO A 75 5.87 -19.73 -7.97
CA PRO A 75 6.71 -20.61 -8.77
C PRO A 75 7.44 -21.62 -7.86
N PRO A 76 7.60 -22.88 -8.29
CA PRO A 76 8.25 -23.89 -7.47
C PRO A 76 9.68 -23.44 -7.17
N ARG A 77 9.91 -23.04 -5.92
CA ARG A 77 11.26 -22.80 -5.41
C ARG A 77 12.05 -24.11 -5.57
N ARG A 78 13.03 -24.10 -6.46
CA ARG A 78 13.96 -25.23 -6.63
C ARG A 78 14.83 -25.31 -5.38
N ASP A 79 14.29 -25.97 -4.36
CA ASP A 79 14.94 -26.12 -3.08
C ASP A 79 16.16 -27.03 -3.26
N PHE A 80 17.35 -26.42 -3.21
CA PHE A 80 18.66 -27.09 -3.22
C PHE A 80 18.77 -28.21 -2.16
N LYS A 81 17.85 -28.22 -1.19
CA LYS A 81 17.63 -29.28 -0.20
C LYS A 81 17.49 -30.67 -0.82
N SER A 82 16.78 -30.81 -1.94
CA SER A 82 16.63 -32.13 -2.60
C SER A 82 17.98 -32.65 -3.11
N PHE A 83 18.83 -31.77 -3.63
CA PHE A 83 20.19 -32.14 -4.05
C PHE A 83 21.06 -32.51 -2.85
N VAL A 84 20.99 -31.73 -1.76
CA VAL A 84 21.74 -32.00 -0.52
C VAL A 84 21.35 -33.34 0.11
N ILE A 85 20.05 -33.67 0.13
CA ILE A 85 19.55 -34.94 0.68
C ILE A 85 20.06 -36.12 -0.17
N ILE A 86 20.02 -36.02 -1.49
CA ILE A 86 20.53 -37.06 -2.40
C ILE A 86 22.03 -37.26 -2.18
N VAL A 87 22.81 -36.19 -2.09
CA VAL A 87 24.26 -36.27 -1.83
C VAL A 87 24.55 -36.92 -0.47
N LEU A 88 23.82 -36.54 0.58
CA LEU A 88 23.97 -37.16 1.90
C LEU A 88 23.64 -38.65 1.90
N LEU A 89 22.57 -39.06 1.20
CA LEU A 89 22.21 -40.47 1.05
C LEU A 89 23.28 -41.25 0.29
N ILE A 90 23.83 -40.69 -0.79
CA ILE A 90 24.91 -41.32 -1.56
C ILE A 90 26.17 -41.45 -0.70
N CYS A 91 26.56 -40.40 0.03
CA CYS A 91 27.69 -40.46 0.95
C CYS A 91 27.47 -41.48 2.07
N PHE A 92 26.26 -41.55 2.62
CA PHE A 92 25.90 -42.50 3.66
C PHE A 92 25.96 -43.96 3.16
N VAL A 93 25.35 -44.23 2.01
CA VAL A 93 25.37 -45.56 1.37
C VAL A 93 26.79 -45.94 0.95
N GLY A 94 27.55 -45.03 0.35
CA GLY A 94 28.96 -45.25 -0.01
C GLY A 94 29.83 -45.54 1.22
N GLY A 95 29.63 -44.80 2.31
CA GLY A 95 30.30 -45.08 3.59
C GLY A 95 29.91 -46.43 4.20
N LEU A 96 28.64 -46.82 4.09
CA LEU A 96 28.14 -48.13 4.53
C LEU A 96 28.77 -49.27 3.72
N LEU A 97 28.84 -49.12 2.40
CA LEU A 97 29.45 -50.09 1.49
C LEU A 97 30.96 -50.25 1.78
N LEU A 98 31.68 -49.14 1.99
CA LEU A 98 33.09 -49.15 2.41
C LEU A 98 33.28 -49.79 3.80
N SER A 99 32.33 -49.61 4.73
CA SER A 99 32.38 -50.22 6.05
C SER A 99 32.09 -51.72 6.05
N LEU A 100 31.31 -52.20 5.06
CA LEU A 100 30.97 -53.61 4.87
C LEU A 100 32.03 -54.38 4.06
N GLY A 101 33.09 -53.69 3.60
CA GLY A 101 34.30 -54.32 3.08
C GLY A 101 34.19 -54.83 1.64
N MET A 102 33.55 -54.06 0.75
CA MET A 102 33.68 -54.22 -0.71
C MET A 102 34.34 -53.01 -1.34
#